data_AF-A0A0G0QI03-F1
#
_entry.id   AF-A0A0G0QI03-F1
#
_cell.length_a   1.000
_cell.length_b   1.000
_cell.length_c   1.000
_cell.angle_alpha   90.00
_cell.angle_beta   90.00
_cell.angle_gamma   90.00
#
_symmetry.space_group_name_H-M   'P 1'
#
loop_
_entity.id
_entity.type
_entity.pdbx_description
1 polymer ?
#
loop_
_entity_poly.entity_id
_entity_poly.type
_entity_poly.pdbx_seq_one_letter_code
_entity_poly.pdbx_strand_id
1 'polypeptide(L)'
;MGNFWSHLRKIFFLSWSLSILFLSLESFSYSGLILKHTGINPLLILVICLVSGLLLTFNPNKEVFDLWRPKGTTLAYTFNRILFFVFTLGYLFLLGQEISNYRNYVFSKFHIDISLLLRGVLFLGLIEAIKILEKIREMGILERTSKFIKSRSKSQLFSTEKIYAILFLFSSFLVLANNLSGTSKLLLKNSLYIIANPFTTYAEKMRYLVGGKFYDYTQFVKDNTPENATILIPPQGYPWPQTGNRFYLRYFLYPRTLINGEEFSPKVDLDKGEVDFVLVVWGESSASQYGYTNGWPKFDVKTTKAIYWKEDGSVIETEQDYNFNSDNYNDWGLIEVKK
;
A
#
# COMPACT_ATOMS: atom_id res chain seq x y z
N MET A 1 -25.04 -29.46 -17.71
CA MET A 1 -23.63 -29.01 -17.52
C MET A 1 -23.13 -28.02 -18.58
N GLY A 2 -23.52 -28.12 -19.86
CA GLY A 2 -23.05 -27.19 -20.90
C GLY A 2 -23.31 -25.69 -20.62
N ASN A 3 -24.45 -25.35 -20.01
CA ASN A 3 -24.78 -23.97 -19.70
C ASN A 3 -23.80 -23.32 -18.71
N PHE A 4 -23.30 -24.04 -17.70
CA PHE A 4 -22.39 -23.47 -16.69
C PHE A 4 -21.10 -22.94 -17.31
N TRP A 5 -20.43 -23.75 -18.13
CA TRP A 5 -19.18 -23.39 -18.80
C TRP A 5 -19.35 -22.23 -19.79
N SER A 6 -20.49 -22.17 -20.47
CA SER A 6 -20.83 -21.03 -21.32
C SER A 6 -20.93 -19.72 -20.53
N HIS A 7 -21.52 -19.74 -19.33
CA HIS A 7 -21.66 -18.56 -18.48
C HIS A 7 -20.31 -18.16 -17.89
N LEU A 8 -19.53 -19.12 -17.40
CA LEU A 8 -18.19 -18.88 -16.87
C LEU A 8 -17.28 -18.19 -17.88
N ARG A 9 -17.39 -18.57 -19.16
CA ARG A 9 -16.65 -17.93 -20.25
C ARG A 9 -17.07 -16.47 -20.50
N LYS A 10 -18.38 -16.19 -20.49
CA LYS A 10 -18.88 -14.81 -20.58
C LYS A 10 -18.37 -13.96 -19.41
N ILE A 11 -18.39 -14.53 -18.21
CA ILE A 11 -17.84 -13.91 -16.99
C ILE A 11 -16.35 -13.61 -17.17
N PHE A 12 -15.56 -14.57 -17.66
CA PHE A 12 -14.13 -14.37 -17.91
C PHE A 12 -13.87 -13.19 -18.86
N PHE A 13 -14.51 -13.15 -20.04
CA PHE A 13 -14.28 -12.04 -20.97
C PHE A 13 -14.74 -10.70 -20.44
N LEU A 14 -15.92 -10.66 -19.80
CA LEU A 14 -16.45 -9.43 -19.23
C LEU A 14 -15.51 -8.89 -18.14
N SER A 15 -15.11 -9.75 -17.21
CA SER A 15 -14.19 -9.38 -16.14
C SER A 15 -12.78 -9.04 -16.65
N TRP A 16 -12.27 -9.73 -17.68
CA TRP A 16 -10.99 -9.38 -18.32
C TRP A 16 -11.03 -8.00 -18.98
N SER A 17 -12.08 -7.70 -19.76
CA SER A 17 -12.23 -6.39 -20.41
C SER A 17 -12.38 -5.27 -19.38
N LEU A 18 -13.20 -5.47 -18.35
CA LEU A 18 -13.37 -4.51 -17.25
C LEU A 18 -12.08 -4.33 -16.47
N SER A 19 -11.31 -5.39 -16.24
CA SER A 19 -10.01 -5.34 -15.57
C SER A 19 -9.02 -4.45 -16.32
N ILE A 20 -8.90 -4.64 -17.64
CA ILE A 20 -8.01 -3.81 -18.48
C ILE A 20 -8.46 -2.35 -18.46
N LEU A 21 -9.76 -2.11 -18.61
CA LEU A 21 -10.33 -0.77 -18.59
C LEU A 21 -10.04 -0.07 -17.26
N PHE A 22 -10.34 -0.73 -16.12
CA PHE A 22 -10.16 -0.16 -14.80
C PHE A 22 -8.68 0.09 -14.48
N LEU A 23 -7.80 -0.87 -14.79
CA LEU A 23 -6.37 -0.68 -14.60
C LEU A 23 -5.84 0.49 -15.44
N SER A 24 -6.29 0.61 -16.69
CA SER A 24 -5.89 1.73 -17.55
C SER A 24 -6.39 3.06 -17.00
N LEU A 25 -7.66 3.17 -16.62
CA LEU A 25 -8.24 4.38 -16.06
C LEU A 25 -7.56 4.82 -14.76
N GLU A 26 -7.30 3.89 -13.85
CA GLU A 26 -6.61 4.22 -12.61
C GLU A 26 -5.14 4.62 -12.86
N SER A 27 -4.45 4.00 -13.83
CA SER A 27 -3.10 4.40 -14.22
C SER A 27 -2.97 5.84 -14.71
N PHE A 28 -3.99 6.39 -15.38
CA PHE A 28 -4.02 7.78 -15.86
C PHE A 28 -4.67 8.76 -14.89
N SER A 29 -5.07 8.31 -13.70
CA SER A 29 -5.75 9.15 -12.71
C SER A 29 -5.12 8.94 -11.34
N TYR A 30 -5.77 8.15 -10.49
CA TYR A 30 -5.27 7.82 -9.16
C TYR A 30 -5.86 6.49 -8.69
N SER A 31 -5.14 5.81 -7.79
CA SER A 31 -5.57 4.55 -7.19
C SER A 31 -6.88 4.74 -6.43
N GLY A 32 -7.88 3.89 -6.70
CA GLY A 32 -9.18 3.93 -6.02
C GLY A 32 -10.21 4.86 -6.67
N LEU A 33 -9.92 5.47 -7.82
CA LEU A 33 -10.87 6.24 -8.61
C LEU A 33 -12.18 5.46 -8.82
N ILE A 34 -12.07 4.19 -9.23
CA ILE A 34 -13.23 3.36 -9.57
C ILE A 34 -14.04 3.05 -8.30
N LEU A 35 -13.38 2.67 -7.21
CA LEU A 35 -14.05 2.39 -5.93
C LEU A 35 -14.80 3.62 -5.43
N LYS A 36 -14.18 4.80 -5.50
CA LYS A 36 -14.77 6.05 -5.03
C LYS A 36 -16.04 6.43 -5.79
N HIS A 37 -16.09 6.25 -7.11
CA HIS A 37 -17.21 6.73 -7.93
C HIS A 37 -18.25 5.66 -8.25
N THR A 38 -17.88 4.39 -8.23
CA THR A 38 -18.80 3.28 -8.59
C THR A 38 -19.13 2.38 -7.41
N GLY A 39 -18.38 2.44 -6.31
CA GLY A 39 -18.46 1.48 -5.21
C GLY A 39 -17.88 0.10 -5.54
N ILE A 40 -17.41 -0.12 -6.78
CA ILE A 40 -16.85 -1.40 -7.22
C ILE A 40 -15.35 -1.42 -6.94
N ASN A 41 -14.89 -2.45 -6.23
CA ASN A 41 -13.46 -2.66 -6.01
C ASN A 41 -12.82 -3.32 -7.25
N PRO A 42 -11.88 -2.67 -7.97
CA PRO A 42 -11.22 -3.25 -9.15
C PRO A 42 -10.51 -4.57 -8.86
N LEU A 43 -9.99 -4.75 -7.64
CA LEU A 43 -9.32 -5.99 -7.23
C LEU A 43 -10.26 -7.19 -7.30
N LEU A 44 -11.54 -7.00 -6.96
CA LEU A 44 -12.53 -8.07 -7.03
C LEU A 44 -12.76 -8.53 -8.48
N ILE A 45 -12.81 -7.59 -9.43
CA ILE A 45 -12.97 -7.91 -10.85
C ILE A 45 -11.76 -8.67 -11.39
N LEU A 46 -10.55 -8.28 -10.98
CA LEU A 46 -9.31 -9.00 -11.32
C LEU A 46 -9.34 -10.44 -10.78
N VAL A 47 -9.73 -10.63 -9.52
CA VAL A 47 -9.84 -11.95 -8.90
C VAL A 47 -10.88 -12.81 -9.63
N ILE A 48 -12.05 -12.26 -9.94
CA ILE A 48 -13.09 -12.97 -10.73
C ILE A 48 -12.53 -13.41 -12.09
N CYS A 49 -11.78 -12.55 -12.77
CA CYS A 49 -11.14 -12.86 -14.04
C CYS A 49 -10.12 -14.00 -13.90
N LEU A 50 -9.25 -13.96 -12.90
CA LEU A 50 -8.22 -14.98 -12.69
C LEU A 50 -8.83 -16.33 -12.30
N VAL A 51 -9.79 -16.33 -11.38
CA VAL A 51 -10.47 -17.56 -10.94
C VAL A 51 -11.25 -18.19 -12.08
N SER A 52 -12.00 -17.40 -12.85
CA SER A 52 -12.73 -17.92 -14.02
C SER A 52 -11.77 -18.45 -15.09
N GLY A 53 -10.65 -17.78 -15.35
CA GLY A 53 -9.59 -18.26 -16.24
C GLY A 53 -9.01 -19.62 -15.79
N LEU A 54 -8.65 -19.75 -14.51
CA LEU A 54 -8.15 -21.00 -13.94
C LEU A 54 -9.17 -22.13 -14.02
N LEU A 55 -10.43 -21.87 -13.65
CA LEU A 55 -11.50 -22.87 -13.73
C LEU A 55 -11.73 -23.35 -15.17
N LEU A 56 -11.66 -22.45 -16.16
CA LEU A 56 -11.71 -22.83 -17.58
C LEU A 56 -10.52 -23.70 -17.97
N THR A 57 -9.31 -23.37 -17.51
CA THR A 57 -8.09 -24.14 -17.78
C THR A 57 -8.11 -25.52 -17.14
N PHE A 58 -8.68 -25.68 -15.94
CA PHE A 58 -8.70 -26.94 -15.20
C PHE A 58 -9.98 -27.76 -15.41
N ASN A 59 -10.86 -27.39 -16.35
CA ASN A 59 -12.05 -28.16 -16.66
C ASN A 59 -11.67 -29.61 -17.06
N PRO A 60 -12.17 -30.64 -16.33
CA PRO A 60 -11.78 -32.04 -16.55
C PRO A 60 -12.41 -32.65 -17.81
N ASN A 61 -13.41 -32.02 -18.42
CA ASN A 61 -14.20 -32.64 -19.49
C ASN A 61 -13.66 -32.25 -20.89
N LYS A 62 -12.75 -33.08 -21.43
CA LYS A 62 -11.96 -32.80 -22.64
C LYS A 62 -12.80 -32.69 -23.93
N GLU A 63 -13.88 -33.47 -24.05
CA GLU A 63 -14.78 -33.42 -25.23
C GLU A 63 -15.60 -32.12 -25.28
N VAL A 64 -16.03 -31.63 -24.12
CA VAL A 64 -16.64 -30.30 -23.99
C VAL A 64 -15.59 -29.22 -24.21
N PHE A 65 -14.32 -29.46 -23.89
CA PHE A 65 -13.25 -28.48 -24.09
C PHE A 65 -12.97 -28.19 -25.57
N ASP A 66 -12.85 -29.23 -26.40
CA ASP A 66 -12.54 -29.10 -27.83
C ASP A 66 -13.72 -28.56 -28.66
N LEU A 67 -14.97 -28.96 -28.32
CA LEU A 67 -16.19 -28.40 -28.91
C LEU A 67 -16.43 -26.92 -28.52
N TRP A 68 -15.81 -26.46 -27.43
CA TRP A 68 -16.02 -25.13 -26.85
C TRP A 68 -14.77 -24.24 -26.88
N ARG A 69 -13.87 -24.49 -27.84
CA ARG A 69 -12.76 -23.60 -28.21
C ARG A 69 -13.13 -22.69 -29.41
N PRO A 70 -14.18 -21.85 -29.35
CA PRO A 70 -14.50 -21.00 -30.49
C PRO A 70 -13.47 -19.89 -30.60
N LYS A 71 -13.30 -19.41 -31.84
CA LYS A 71 -12.36 -18.37 -32.28
C LYS A 71 -12.20 -17.15 -31.32
N GLY A 72 -13.22 -16.84 -30.52
CA GLY A 72 -13.21 -15.73 -29.57
C GLY A 72 -12.25 -15.87 -28.36
N THR A 73 -11.95 -17.09 -27.86
CA THR A 73 -10.91 -17.24 -26.81
C THR A 73 -9.52 -16.94 -27.37
N THR A 74 -9.25 -17.44 -28.58
CA THR A 74 -8.01 -17.14 -29.32
C THR A 74 -7.82 -15.65 -29.55
N LEU A 75 -8.90 -14.91 -29.82
CA LEU A 75 -8.85 -13.45 -30.00
C LEU A 75 -8.45 -12.74 -28.71
N ALA A 76 -9.10 -13.01 -27.57
CA ALA A 76 -8.76 -12.32 -26.33
C ALA A 76 -7.35 -12.64 -25.84
N TYR A 77 -6.88 -13.89 -25.98
CA TYR A 77 -5.49 -14.19 -25.66
C TYR A 77 -4.50 -13.52 -26.62
N THR A 78 -4.84 -13.41 -27.91
CA THR A 78 -4.01 -12.65 -28.86
C THR A 78 -3.95 -11.18 -28.46
N PHE A 79 -5.09 -10.58 -28.11
CA PHE A 79 -5.14 -9.19 -27.63
C PHE A 79 -4.40 -9.03 -26.30
N ASN A 80 -4.55 -9.97 -25.36
CA ASN A 80 -3.83 -10.01 -24.09
C ASN A 80 -2.32 -10.01 -24.31
N ARG A 81 -1.80 -10.78 -25.27
CA ARG A 81 -0.37 -10.77 -25.64
C ARG A 81 0.11 -9.43 -26.16
N ILE A 82 -0.67 -8.82 -27.05
CA ILE A 82 -0.36 -7.50 -27.62
C ILE A 82 -0.34 -6.48 -26.49
N LEU A 83 -1.38 -6.44 -25.66
CA LEU A 83 -1.45 -5.55 -24.51
C LEU A 83 -0.33 -5.80 -23.51
N PHE A 84 -0.03 -7.06 -23.18
CA PHE A 84 1.03 -7.41 -22.23
C PHE A 84 2.37 -6.88 -22.73
N PHE A 85 2.65 -7.06 -24.03
CA PHE A 85 3.86 -6.52 -24.65
C PHE A 85 3.89 -4.98 -24.61
N VAL A 86 2.81 -4.31 -25.02
CA VAL A 86 2.71 -2.85 -25.03
C VAL A 86 2.84 -2.28 -23.61
N PHE A 87 2.14 -2.84 -22.62
CA PHE A 87 2.20 -2.41 -21.23
C PHE A 87 3.58 -2.65 -20.64
N THR A 88 4.23 -3.78 -20.95
CA THR A 88 5.58 -4.07 -20.46
C THR A 88 6.59 -3.09 -21.03
N LEU A 89 6.57 -2.84 -22.35
CA LEU A 89 7.45 -1.85 -22.96
C LEU A 89 7.19 -0.44 -22.44
N GLY A 90 5.92 -0.05 -22.33
CA GLY A 90 5.52 1.24 -21.76
C GLY A 90 6.01 1.40 -20.34
N TYR A 91 5.83 0.37 -19.50
CA TYR A 91 6.33 0.36 -18.13
C TYR A 91 7.86 0.50 -18.07
N LEU A 92 8.60 -0.29 -18.84
CA LEU A 92 10.07 -0.23 -18.85
C LEU A 92 10.59 1.12 -19.34
N PHE A 93 9.96 1.70 -20.37
CA PHE A 93 10.28 3.03 -20.87
C PHE A 93 10.06 4.10 -19.79
N LEU A 94 8.88 4.11 -19.16
CA LEU A 94 8.55 5.09 -18.12
C LEU A 94 9.42 4.91 -16.87
N LEU A 95 9.71 3.67 -16.48
CA LEU A 95 10.65 3.39 -15.40
C LEU A 95 12.05 3.93 -15.72
N GLY A 96 12.51 3.81 -16.97
CA GLY A 96 13.77 4.41 -17.42
C GLY A 96 13.77 5.94 -17.33
N GLN A 97 12.65 6.58 -17.67
CA GLN A 97 12.47 8.03 -17.50
C GLN A 97 12.51 8.44 -16.03
N GLU A 98 11.86 7.67 -15.16
CA GLU A 98 11.83 7.91 -13.71
C GLU A 98 13.24 7.82 -13.10
N ILE A 99 14.00 6.78 -13.46
CA ILE A 99 15.37 6.57 -12.97
C ILE A 99 16.34 7.65 -13.46
N SER A 100 16.20 8.09 -14.72
CA SER A 100 17.13 9.05 -15.33
C SER A 100 16.91 10.50 -14.91
N ASN A 101 15.77 10.82 -14.29
CA ASN A 101 15.43 12.18 -13.87
C ASN A 101 15.41 12.28 -12.34
N TYR A 102 14.22 12.35 -11.75
CA TYR A 102 14.01 12.43 -10.31
C TYR A 102 12.77 11.64 -9.92
N ARG A 103 12.66 11.29 -8.63
CA ARG A 103 11.49 10.57 -8.11
C ARG A 103 10.22 11.40 -8.31
N ASN A 104 9.16 10.74 -8.76
CA ASN A 104 7.87 11.30 -9.17
C ASN A 104 7.86 12.04 -10.52
N TYR A 105 8.91 11.92 -11.34
CA TYR A 105 9.00 12.59 -12.64
C TYR A 105 7.88 12.16 -13.62
N VAL A 106 7.61 10.86 -13.72
CA VAL A 106 6.62 10.38 -14.70
C VAL A 106 5.21 10.82 -14.33
N PHE A 107 4.87 10.75 -13.04
CA PHE A 107 3.56 11.19 -12.58
C PHE A 107 3.40 12.71 -12.72
N SER A 108 4.44 13.50 -12.41
CA SER A 108 4.37 14.96 -12.54
C SER A 108 4.27 15.42 -14.00
N LYS A 109 4.92 14.72 -14.92
CA LYS A 109 5.01 15.13 -16.34
C LYS A 109 3.92 14.53 -17.22
N PHE A 110 3.61 13.25 -17.02
CA PHE A 110 2.69 12.50 -17.88
C PHE A 110 1.37 12.17 -17.18
N HIS A 111 1.25 12.43 -15.87
CA HIS A 111 0.08 12.03 -15.06
C HIS A 111 -0.20 10.53 -15.12
N ILE A 112 0.87 9.72 -15.23
CA ILE A 112 0.80 8.27 -15.22
C ILE A 112 1.40 7.76 -13.91
N ASP A 113 0.61 6.98 -13.15
CA ASP A 113 1.13 6.25 -12.00
C ASP A 113 1.80 4.95 -12.49
N ILE A 114 3.14 4.96 -12.47
CA ILE A 114 3.99 3.81 -12.85
C ILE A 114 3.62 2.55 -12.05
N SER A 115 3.25 2.70 -10.78
CA SER A 115 2.92 1.58 -9.89
C SER A 115 1.63 0.90 -10.31
N LEU A 116 0.64 1.68 -10.77
CA LEU A 116 -0.62 1.15 -11.28
C LEU A 116 -0.43 0.52 -12.67
N LEU A 117 0.41 1.11 -13.53
CA LEU A 117 0.76 0.51 -14.81
C LEU A 117 1.42 -0.86 -14.63
N LEU A 118 2.28 -1.00 -13.62
CA LEU A 118 2.90 -2.27 -13.24
C LEU A 118 1.87 -3.34 -12.82
N ARG A 119 0.79 -2.94 -12.14
CA ARG A 119 -0.32 -3.87 -11.85
C ARG A 119 -0.97 -4.39 -13.13
N GLY A 120 -1.12 -3.53 -14.14
CA GLY A 120 -1.49 -3.89 -15.51
C GLY A 120 -0.60 -4.97 -16.11
N VAL A 121 0.72 -4.74 -16.09
CA VAL A 121 1.72 -5.70 -16.59
C VAL A 121 1.58 -7.06 -15.88
N LEU A 122 1.50 -7.06 -14.55
CA LEU A 122 1.38 -8.28 -13.75
C LEU A 122 0.09 -9.04 -14.06
N PHE A 123 -1.05 -8.35 -14.12
CA PHE A 123 -2.33 -8.96 -14.41
C PHE A 123 -2.33 -9.64 -15.79
N LEU A 124 -1.91 -8.92 -16.83
CA LEU A 124 -1.83 -9.45 -18.19
C LEU A 124 -0.84 -10.63 -18.29
N GLY A 125 0.25 -10.57 -17.53
CA GLY A 125 1.22 -11.64 -17.41
C GLY A 125 0.67 -12.90 -16.72
N LEU A 126 -0.16 -12.75 -15.68
CA LEU A 126 -0.86 -13.88 -15.05
C LEU A 126 -1.83 -14.57 -16.01
N ILE A 127 -2.51 -13.81 -16.88
CA ILE A 127 -3.36 -14.39 -17.93
C ILE A 127 -2.53 -15.21 -18.93
N GLU A 128 -1.32 -14.75 -19.30
CA GLU A 128 -0.40 -15.56 -20.11
C GLU A 128 0.09 -16.80 -19.36
N ALA A 129 0.36 -16.70 -18.06
CA ALA A 129 0.75 -17.85 -17.24
C ALA A 129 -0.35 -18.93 -17.22
N ILE A 130 -1.62 -18.54 -17.08
CA ILE A 130 -2.77 -19.45 -17.17
C ILE A 130 -2.77 -20.19 -18.52
N LYS A 131 -2.51 -19.48 -19.63
CA LYS A 131 -2.42 -20.09 -20.97
C LYS A 131 -1.24 -21.05 -21.12
N ILE A 132 -0.10 -20.74 -20.49
CA ILE A 132 1.06 -21.63 -20.46
C ILE A 132 0.72 -22.91 -19.68
N LEU A 133 0.05 -22.78 -18.53
CA LEU A 133 -0.42 -23.93 -17.74
C LEU A 133 -1.39 -24.82 -18.52
N GLU A 134 -2.31 -24.22 -19.30
CA GLU A 134 -3.19 -24.95 -20.23
C GLU A 134 -2.37 -25.80 -21.21
N LYS A 135 -1.34 -25.20 -21.85
CA LYS A 135 -0.46 -25.89 -22.81
C LYS A 135 0.35 -27.02 -22.15
N ILE A 136 0.86 -26.80 -20.94
CA ILE A 136 1.58 -27.83 -20.17
C ILE A 136 0.66 -29.01 -19.86
N ARG A 137 -0.58 -28.73 -19.44
CA ARG A 137 -1.60 -29.77 -19.20
C ARG A 137 -1.89 -30.57 -20.46
N GLU A 138 -2.07 -29.91 -21.60
CA GLU A 138 -2.29 -30.57 -22.89
C GLU A 138 -1.13 -31.52 -23.24
N MET A 139 0.12 -31.08 -23.05
CA MET A 139 1.31 -31.89 -23.30
C MET A 139 1.38 -33.12 -22.38
N GLY A 140 1.12 -32.98 -21.08
CA GLY A 140 1.14 -34.10 -20.13
C GLY A 140 0.03 -35.12 -20.36
N ILE A 141 -1.14 -34.69 -20.87
CA ILE A 141 -2.21 -35.61 -21.29
C ILE A 141 -1.83 -36.34 -22.58
N LEU A 142 -1.16 -35.67 -23.53
CA LEU A 142 -0.70 -36.25 -24.79
C LEU A 142 0.43 -37.27 -24.62
N GLU A 143 1.36 -37.05 -23.68
CA GLU A 143 2.41 -38.01 -23.34
C GLU A 143 1.85 -39.31 -22.72
N ARG A 144 0.72 -39.22 -21.99
CA ARG A 144 0.01 -40.42 -21.49
C ARG A 144 -0.70 -41.21 -22.58
N THR A 145 -1.02 -40.63 -23.74
CA THR A 145 -1.88 -41.27 -24.75
C THR A 145 -1.17 -41.79 -26.00
N SER A 146 0.09 -41.45 -26.30
CA SER A 146 0.79 -42.05 -27.46
C SER A 146 2.29 -41.72 -27.43
N LYS A 147 3.22 -42.67 -27.62
CA LYS A 147 3.75 -43.10 -28.94
C LYS A 147 4.00 -42.00 -29.99
N PHE A 148 4.15 -40.73 -29.61
CA PHE A 148 4.43 -39.59 -30.49
C PHE A 148 5.89 -39.09 -30.43
N ILE A 149 6.79 -39.89 -29.86
CA ILE A 149 8.24 -39.66 -29.91
C ILE A 149 8.76 -40.16 -31.25
N LYS A 150 8.66 -39.38 -32.32
CA LYS A 150 9.58 -39.51 -33.46
C LYS A 150 9.71 -38.32 -34.42
N SER A 151 9.05 -37.19 -34.18
CA SER A 151 9.24 -36.03 -35.06
C SER A 151 8.83 -34.72 -34.39
N ARG A 152 9.69 -34.17 -33.53
CA ARG A 152 9.65 -32.72 -33.27
C ARG A 152 11.04 -32.12 -33.42
N SER A 153 11.17 -31.37 -34.50
CA SER A 153 12.33 -30.56 -34.89
C SER A 153 12.83 -29.67 -33.74
N LYS A 154 14.15 -29.60 -33.58
CA LYS A 154 14.88 -28.69 -32.67
C LYS A 154 14.56 -27.19 -32.90
N SER A 155 13.86 -26.81 -33.97
CA SER A 155 13.52 -25.40 -34.25
C SER A 155 12.40 -24.81 -33.37
N GLN A 156 11.71 -25.60 -32.53
CA GLN A 156 10.72 -25.09 -31.56
C GLN A 156 11.34 -24.54 -30.26
N LEU A 157 12.67 -24.47 -30.15
CA LEU A 157 13.36 -23.99 -28.96
C LEU A 157 13.15 -22.49 -28.66
N PHE A 158 12.68 -21.69 -29.63
CA PHE A 158 12.30 -20.27 -29.45
C PHE A 158 10.84 -20.01 -29.83
N SER A 159 9.90 -20.74 -29.24
CA SER A 159 8.49 -20.46 -29.44
C SER A 159 8.10 -19.15 -28.74
N THR A 160 7.21 -18.35 -29.34
CA THR A 160 6.78 -17.04 -28.82
C THR A 160 6.31 -17.10 -27.36
N GLU A 161 5.80 -18.24 -26.90
CA GLU A 161 5.40 -18.44 -25.51
C GLU A 161 6.56 -18.39 -24.52
N LYS A 162 7.78 -18.80 -24.91
CA LYS A 162 8.96 -18.68 -24.05
C LYS A 162 9.35 -17.22 -23.83
N ILE A 163 9.20 -16.38 -24.86
CA ILE A 163 9.46 -14.94 -24.76
C ILE A 163 8.48 -14.32 -23.75
N TYR A 164 7.19 -14.62 -23.85
CA TYR A 164 6.20 -14.12 -22.90
C TYR A 164 6.41 -14.66 -21.48
N ALA A 165 6.81 -15.92 -21.33
CA ALA A 165 7.17 -16.49 -20.02
C ALA A 165 8.37 -15.76 -19.40
N ILE A 166 9.42 -15.50 -20.19
CA ILE A 166 10.60 -14.74 -19.74
C ILE A 166 10.19 -13.32 -19.36
N LEU A 167 9.38 -12.63 -20.18
CA LEU A 167 8.89 -11.29 -19.88
C LEU A 167 8.06 -11.27 -18.59
N PHE A 168 7.20 -12.26 -18.36
CA PHE A 168 6.41 -12.38 -17.13
C PHE A 168 7.28 -12.66 -15.90
N LEU A 169 8.24 -13.58 -16.00
CA LEU A 169 9.17 -13.85 -14.91
C LEU A 169 10.04 -12.64 -14.60
N PHE A 170 10.50 -11.92 -15.63
CA PHE A 170 11.27 -10.70 -15.48
C PHE A 170 10.46 -9.57 -14.82
N SER A 171 9.22 -9.32 -15.28
CA SER A 171 8.37 -8.30 -14.66
C SER A 171 7.97 -8.66 -13.22
N SER A 172 7.69 -9.94 -12.96
CA SER A 172 7.44 -10.46 -11.61
C SER A 172 8.67 -10.31 -10.71
N PHE A 173 9.87 -10.58 -11.24
CA PHE A 173 11.12 -10.37 -10.52
C PHE A 173 11.35 -8.89 -10.20
N LEU A 174 11.10 -7.97 -11.14
CA LEU A 174 11.20 -6.52 -10.88
C LEU A 174 10.24 -6.07 -9.78
N VAL A 175 9.02 -6.59 -9.77
CA VAL A 175 8.02 -6.31 -8.72
C VAL A 175 8.48 -6.84 -7.38
N LEU A 176 8.94 -8.09 -7.35
CA LEU A 176 9.46 -8.71 -6.14
C LEU A 176 10.66 -7.93 -5.60
N ALA A 177 11.61 -7.58 -6.47
CA ALA A 177 12.79 -6.79 -6.13
C ALA A 177 12.42 -5.40 -5.61
N ASN A 178 11.44 -4.72 -6.22
CA ASN A 178 10.99 -3.40 -5.77
C ASN A 178 10.33 -3.47 -4.38
N ASN A 179 9.39 -4.41 -4.18
CA ASN A 179 8.73 -4.61 -2.89
C ASN A 179 9.70 -5.07 -1.81
N LEU A 180 10.59 -6.01 -2.13
CA LEU A 180 11.66 -6.43 -1.23
C LEU A 180 12.56 -5.25 -0.90
N SER A 181 13.00 -4.43 -1.85
CA SER A 181 13.97 -3.36 -1.56
C SER A 181 13.46 -2.33 -0.53
N GLY A 182 12.17 -2.04 -0.51
CA GLY A 182 11.55 -1.15 0.49
C GLY A 182 11.38 -1.82 1.85
N THR A 183 10.71 -2.98 1.87
CA THR A 183 10.36 -3.66 3.12
C THR A 183 11.56 -4.35 3.76
N SER A 184 12.45 -4.94 2.96
CA SER A 184 13.66 -5.64 3.45
C SER A 184 14.67 -4.69 4.07
N LYS A 185 14.85 -3.45 3.58
CA LYS A 185 15.80 -2.52 4.19
C LYS A 185 15.44 -2.22 5.65
N LEU A 186 14.15 -1.94 5.92
CA LEU A 186 13.68 -1.67 7.27
C LEU A 186 13.69 -2.95 8.12
N LEU A 187 13.16 -4.07 7.59
CA LEU A 187 13.13 -5.33 8.33
C LEU A 187 14.53 -5.89 8.62
N LEU A 188 15.45 -5.86 7.65
CA LEU A 188 16.83 -6.32 7.83
C LEU A 188 17.56 -5.41 8.83
N LYS A 189 17.48 -4.09 8.69
CA LYS A 189 18.10 -3.16 9.64
C LYS A 189 17.62 -3.42 11.07
N ASN A 190 16.31 -3.52 11.27
CA ASN A 190 15.70 -3.73 12.58
C ASN A 190 16.05 -5.11 13.16
N SER A 191 15.97 -6.15 12.33
CA SER A 191 16.28 -7.53 12.76
C SER A 191 17.76 -7.70 13.08
N LEU A 192 18.65 -7.14 12.24
CA LEU A 192 20.10 -7.16 12.48
C LEU A 192 20.45 -6.43 13.78
N TYR A 193 19.82 -5.29 14.07
CA TYR A 193 20.03 -4.60 15.33
C TYR A 193 19.60 -5.46 16.54
N ILE A 194 18.43 -6.10 16.48
CA ILE A 194 17.94 -6.96 17.57
C ILE A 194 18.86 -8.18 17.77
N ILE A 195 19.33 -8.79 16.68
CA ILE A 195 20.25 -9.94 16.73
C ILE A 195 21.62 -9.51 17.26
N ALA A 196 22.14 -8.36 16.83
CA ALA A 196 23.44 -7.85 17.27
C ALA A 196 23.42 -7.35 18.72
N ASN A 197 22.25 -7.00 19.25
CA ASN A 197 22.07 -6.46 20.60
C ASN A 197 21.07 -7.30 21.41
N PRO A 198 21.37 -8.58 21.70
CA PRO A 198 20.41 -9.47 22.35
C PRO A 198 20.07 -9.01 23.78
N PHE A 199 21.04 -8.42 24.47
CA PHE A 199 20.94 -7.99 25.87
C PHE A 199 20.38 -6.57 26.07
N THR A 200 20.06 -5.82 25.01
CA THR A 200 19.40 -4.52 25.18
C THR A 200 17.99 -4.70 25.73
N THR A 201 17.61 -3.76 26.59
CA THR A 201 16.29 -3.72 27.21
C THR A 201 15.20 -3.51 26.18
N TYR A 202 13.96 -3.80 26.55
CA TYR A 202 12.80 -3.52 25.70
C TYR A 202 12.74 -2.03 25.32
N ALA A 203 12.98 -1.13 26.28
CA ALA A 203 12.97 0.31 26.06
C ALA A 203 14.01 0.75 25.02
N GLU A 204 15.25 0.27 25.12
CA GLU A 204 16.30 0.58 24.14
C GLU A 204 15.98 0.06 22.74
N LYS A 205 15.43 -1.16 22.65
CA LYS A 205 14.99 -1.74 21.38
C LYS A 205 13.87 -0.90 20.77
N MET A 206 12.87 -0.50 21.54
CA MET A 206 11.80 0.37 21.05
C MET A 206 12.32 1.74 20.63
N ARG A 207 13.18 2.36 21.44
CA ARG A 207 13.85 3.64 21.14
C ARG A 207 14.59 3.60 19.80
N TYR A 208 15.25 2.49 19.48
CA TYR A 208 15.88 2.27 18.17
C TYR A 208 14.85 2.10 17.03
N LEU A 209 13.82 1.26 17.25
CA LEU A 209 12.86 0.87 16.21
C LEU A 209 11.96 2.01 15.74
N VAL A 210 11.50 2.86 16.67
CA VAL A 210 10.50 3.90 16.37
C VAL A 210 11.08 5.32 16.37
N GLY A 211 12.36 5.46 16.72
CA GLY A 211 13.05 6.73 16.84
C GLY A 211 13.05 7.23 18.28
N GLY A 212 14.22 7.67 18.75
CA GLY A 212 14.41 7.99 20.16
C GLY A 212 13.53 9.13 20.64
N LYS A 213 13.49 10.24 19.90
CA LYS A 213 12.66 11.41 20.24
C LYS A 213 11.17 11.06 20.38
N PHE A 214 10.63 10.27 19.45
CA PHE A 214 9.23 9.82 19.50
C PHE A 214 8.98 8.91 20.70
N TYR A 215 9.84 7.90 20.92
CA TYR A 215 9.67 6.99 22.05
C TYR A 215 9.74 7.72 23.39
N ASP A 216 10.75 8.58 23.57
CA ASP A 216 10.96 9.35 24.80
C ASP A 216 9.75 10.28 25.06
N TYR A 217 9.23 10.93 24.01
CA TYR A 217 8.01 11.74 24.12
C TYR A 217 6.78 10.92 24.53
N THR A 218 6.58 9.70 24.00
CA THR A 218 5.46 8.85 24.43
C THR A 218 5.59 8.39 25.88
N GLN A 219 6.81 8.16 26.39
CA GLN A 219 7.01 7.89 27.82
C GLN A 219 6.72 9.12 28.66
N PHE A 220 7.18 10.31 28.24
CA PHE A 220 6.84 11.58 28.89
C PHE A 220 5.32 11.78 29.01
N VAL A 221 4.55 11.56 27.92
CA VAL A 221 3.08 11.67 27.97
C VAL A 221 2.49 10.63 28.93
N LYS A 222 2.99 9.39 28.88
CA LYS A 222 2.53 8.30 29.76
C LYS A 222 2.77 8.61 31.24
N ASP A 223 3.92 9.16 31.57
CA ASP A 223 4.29 9.47 32.96
C ASP A 223 3.55 10.69 33.52
N ASN A 224 3.05 11.57 32.65
CA ASN A 224 2.34 12.80 33.02
C ASN A 224 0.82 12.76 32.79
N THR A 225 0.24 11.58 32.53
CA THR A 225 -1.21 11.41 32.40
C THR A 225 -1.70 10.16 33.15
N PRO A 226 -2.88 10.20 33.78
CA PRO A 226 -3.45 9.02 34.41
C PRO A 226 -3.89 7.99 33.37
N GLU A 227 -3.99 6.73 33.78
CA GLU A 227 -4.32 5.61 32.87
C GLU A 227 -5.70 5.73 32.22
N ASN A 228 -6.67 6.34 32.91
CA ASN A 228 -8.04 6.56 32.42
C ASN A 228 -8.20 7.88 31.64
N ALA A 229 -7.13 8.63 31.40
CA ALA A 229 -7.19 9.91 30.71
C ALA A 229 -7.71 9.77 29.27
N THR A 230 -8.45 10.79 28.84
CA THR A 230 -8.76 11.03 27.44
C THR A 230 -7.84 12.12 26.88
N ILE A 231 -7.04 11.76 25.88
CA ILE A 231 -6.02 12.63 25.27
C ILE A 231 -6.44 13.01 23.85
N LEU A 232 -6.48 14.30 23.57
CA LEU A 232 -6.64 14.85 22.23
C LEU A 232 -5.28 14.90 21.52
N ILE A 233 -5.24 14.29 20.35
CA ILE A 233 -4.05 14.13 19.50
C ILE A 233 -4.29 14.83 18.14
N PRO A 234 -3.24 15.19 17.38
CA PRO A 234 -3.40 15.83 16.08
C PRO A 234 -4.17 14.98 15.06
N PRO A 235 -4.64 15.56 13.94
CA PRO A 235 -5.23 14.78 12.86
C PRO A 235 -4.22 13.81 12.26
N GLN A 236 -4.70 12.64 11.83
CA GLN A 236 -3.86 11.67 11.13
C GLN A 236 -3.53 12.16 9.72
N GLY A 237 -2.27 12.49 9.48
CA GLY A 237 -1.81 12.95 8.17
C GLY A 237 -0.49 13.66 8.28
N TYR A 238 -0.06 14.27 7.19
CA TYR A 238 1.06 15.21 7.23
C TYR A 238 0.67 16.46 8.05
N PRO A 239 1.53 17.00 8.92
CA PRO A 239 2.91 16.61 9.24
C PRO A 239 3.06 15.66 10.45
N TRP A 240 1.98 15.04 10.93
CA TRP A 240 1.92 14.15 12.10
C TRP A 240 1.58 12.68 11.76
N PRO A 241 2.29 12.01 10.82
CA PRO A 241 1.99 10.61 10.48
C PRO A 241 2.06 9.63 11.65
N GLN A 242 2.84 9.90 12.71
CA GLN A 242 2.95 9.03 13.89
C GLN A 242 2.06 9.51 15.04
N THR A 243 2.23 10.75 15.51
CA THR A 243 1.47 11.30 16.64
C THR A 243 -0.01 11.49 16.34
N GLY A 244 -0.39 11.73 15.08
CA GLY A 244 -1.80 11.77 14.66
C GLY A 244 -2.40 10.39 14.41
N ASN A 245 -1.60 9.33 14.32
CA ASN A 245 -2.10 7.98 14.09
C ASN A 245 -2.54 7.34 15.40
N ARG A 246 -3.84 7.44 15.69
CA ARG A 246 -4.48 6.93 16.91
C ARG A 246 -4.12 5.47 17.22
N PHE A 247 -4.18 4.59 16.23
CA PHE A 247 -3.91 3.16 16.42
C PHE A 247 -2.44 2.90 16.73
N TYR A 248 -1.55 3.65 16.08
CA TYR A 248 -0.12 3.55 16.32
C TYR A 248 0.27 4.09 17.70
N LEU A 249 -0.20 5.29 18.05
CA LEU A 249 0.13 5.94 19.32
C LEU A 249 -0.45 5.16 20.52
N ARG A 250 -1.60 4.49 20.35
CA ARG A 250 -2.21 3.65 21.39
C ARG A 250 -1.30 2.52 21.87
N TYR A 251 -0.41 1.97 21.03
CA TYR A 251 0.54 0.95 21.47
C TYR A 251 1.44 1.42 22.62
N PHE A 252 1.70 2.73 22.71
CA PHE A 252 2.56 3.32 23.74
C PHE A 252 1.75 3.87 24.93
N LEU A 253 0.56 4.42 24.66
CA LEU A 253 -0.23 5.15 25.66
C LEU A 253 -1.37 4.34 26.29
N TYR A 254 -1.61 3.10 25.87
CA TYR A 254 -2.61 2.22 26.48
C TYR A 254 -2.46 2.18 28.02
N PRO A 255 -3.57 2.26 28.80
CA PRO A 255 -4.98 2.14 28.39
C PRO A 255 -5.71 3.45 28.04
N ARG A 256 -5.01 4.57 27.95
CA ARG A 256 -5.62 5.91 27.72
C ARG A 256 -6.48 5.95 26.45
N THR A 257 -7.53 6.76 26.50
CA THR A 257 -8.42 7.01 25.35
C THR A 257 -7.81 8.10 24.47
N LEU A 258 -7.74 7.88 23.17
CA LEU A 258 -7.16 8.83 22.21
C LEU A 258 -8.24 9.32 21.24
N ILE A 259 -8.37 10.65 21.10
CA ILE A 259 -9.31 11.31 20.18
C ILE A 259 -8.51 12.21 19.25
N ASN A 260 -8.78 12.16 17.95
CA ASN A 260 -8.14 13.06 16.99
C ASN A 260 -8.91 14.37 16.90
N GLY A 261 -8.19 15.49 17.03
CA GLY A 261 -8.68 16.80 16.63
C GLY A 261 -8.53 17.03 15.12
N GLU A 262 -8.74 18.29 14.72
CA GLU A 262 -8.43 18.81 13.40
C GLU A 262 -7.21 19.72 13.49
N GLU A 263 -6.74 20.22 12.35
CA GLU A 263 -5.55 21.07 12.30
C GLU A 263 -5.73 22.38 13.07
N PHE A 264 -6.90 23.02 12.92
CA PHE A 264 -7.23 24.33 13.51
C PHE A 264 -8.39 24.27 14.49
N SER A 265 -8.84 23.07 14.88
CA SER A 265 -9.93 22.92 15.83
C SER A 265 -9.77 21.65 16.68
N PRO A 266 -10.26 21.64 17.92
CA PRO A 266 -10.25 20.43 18.74
C PRO A 266 -11.23 19.36 18.24
N LYS A 267 -12.18 19.69 17.35
CA LYS A 267 -13.30 18.85 16.90
C LYS A 267 -14.31 18.44 17.99
N VAL A 268 -13.93 18.57 19.25
CA VAL A 268 -14.73 18.30 20.45
C VAL A 268 -14.81 19.55 21.31
N ASP A 269 -15.80 19.58 22.19
CA ASP A 269 -15.99 20.69 23.13
C ASP A 269 -15.11 20.46 24.37
N LEU A 270 -14.04 21.25 24.48
CA LEU A 270 -13.08 21.14 25.58
C LEU A 270 -13.70 21.50 26.94
N ASP A 271 -14.70 22.38 26.96
CA ASP A 271 -15.37 22.84 28.19
C ASP A 271 -16.35 21.78 28.74
N LYS A 272 -16.72 20.76 27.95
CA LYS A 272 -17.62 19.67 28.39
C LYS A 272 -16.93 18.50 29.08
N GLY A 273 -15.61 18.57 29.26
CA GLY A 273 -14.84 17.54 29.95
C GLY A 273 -14.71 16.22 29.17
N GLU A 274 -14.92 16.24 27.85
CA GLU A 274 -14.71 15.08 26.97
C GLU A 274 -13.22 14.73 26.79
N VAL A 275 -12.34 15.69 27.08
CA VAL A 275 -10.89 15.59 26.97
C VAL A 275 -10.27 16.03 28.28
N ASP A 276 -9.33 15.26 28.79
CA ASP A 276 -8.56 15.60 29.98
C ASP A 276 -7.23 16.28 29.60
N PHE A 277 -6.61 15.86 28.49
CA PHE A 277 -5.33 16.40 28.04
C PHE A 277 -5.28 16.67 26.53
N VAL A 278 -4.52 17.68 26.12
CA VAL A 278 -4.20 17.98 24.71
C VAL A 278 -2.69 17.83 24.50
N LEU A 279 -2.27 17.07 23.49
CA LEU A 279 -0.85 16.98 23.14
C LEU A 279 -0.34 18.28 22.54
N VAL A 280 0.89 18.67 22.88
CA VAL A 280 1.65 19.68 22.13
C VAL A 280 2.74 18.95 21.36
N VAL A 281 2.73 19.05 20.03
CA VAL A 281 3.68 18.34 19.18
C VAL A 281 4.19 19.21 18.05
N TRP A 282 5.48 19.05 17.75
CA TRP A 282 6.07 19.48 16.49
C TRP A 282 6.03 18.31 15.50
N GLY A 283 5.54 18.56 14.29
CA GLY A 283 5.42 17.57 13.22
C GLY A 283 6.70 16.75 13.03
N GLU A 284 6.55 15.48 12.66
CA GLU A 284 7.70 14.56 12.53
C GLU A 284 8.52 14.82 11.25
N SER A 285 8.09 15.78 10.42
CA SER A 285 8.79 16.25 9.22
C SER A 285 9.30 17.67 9.41
N SER A 286 10.59 17.91 9.14
CA SER A 286 11.18 19.25 9.14
C SER A 286 10.79 20.09 7.91
N ALA A 287 10.15 19.49 6.90
CA ALA A 287 9.68 20.22 5.73
C ALA A 287 8.33 20.87 6.04
N SER A 288 8.12 22.12 5.63
CA SER A 288 6.76 22.64 5.41
C SER A 288 6.40 22.32 3.95
N GLN A 289 5.52 21.36 3.75
CA GLN A 289 4.92 21.12 2.43
C GLN A 289 3.46 21.52 2.50
N TYR A 290 2.94 22.17 1.45
CA TYR A 290 1.52 22.50 1.29
C TYR A 290 0.89 23.45 2.32
N GLY A 291 1.67 24.33 2.96
CA GLY A 291 1.13 25.35 3.89
C GLY A 291 0.77 24.82 5.29
N TYR A 292 1.00 23.54 5.57
CA TYR A 292 0.91 22.98 6.92
C TYR A 292 2.02 23.56 7.81
N THR A 293 1.66 24.10 8.97
CA THR A 293 2.62 24.36 10.06
C THR A 293 2.77 23.11 10.92
N ASN A 294 3.99 22.82 11.36
CA ASN A 294 4.34 21.59 12.05
C ASN A 294 3.83 21.55 13.50
N GLY A 295 3.59 22.68 14.16
CA GLY A 295 3.10 22.72 15.53
C GLY A 295 1.60 22.40 15.64
N TRP A 296 1.22 21.65 16.66
CA TRP A 296 -0.16 21.42 17.08
C TRP A 296 -0.23 21.42 18.61
N PRO A 297 -1.26 22.00 19.26
CA PRO A 297 -2.50 22.51 18.69
C PRO A 297 -2.40 23.93 18.12
N LYS A 298 -3.26 24.24 17.13
CA LYS A 298 -3.37 25.58 16.49
C LYS A 298 -4.61 26.36 16.94
N PHE A 299 -4.98 26.14 18.19
CA PHE A 299 -6.13 26.75 18.85
C PHE A 299 -5.77 26.94 20.31
N ASP A 300 -6.46 27.88 20.95
CA ASP A 300 -6.24 28.18 22.36
C ASP A 300 -6.85 27.08 23.23
N VAL A 301 -6.19 26.80 24.35
CA VAL A 301 -6.64 25.82 25.34
C VAL A 301 -6.57 26.47 26.71
N LYS A 302 -7.70 26.53 27.41
CA LYS A 302 -7.72 26.90 28.83
C LYS A 302 -7.11 25.77 29.64
N THR A 303 -6.13 26.07 30.47
CA THR A 303 -5.33 25.03 31.12
C THR A 303 -5.38 25.12 32.63
N THR A 304 -5.32 23.96 33.28
CA THR A 304 -4.93 23.88 34.69
C THR A 304 -3.41 23.91 34.78
N LYS A 305 -2.75 23.22 33.84
CA LYS A 305 -1.31 23.04 33.79
C LYS A 305 -0.89 22.72 32.37
N ALA A 306 0.18 23.33 31.88
CA ALA A 306 0.89 22.94 30.67
C ALA A 306 2.31 22.49 31.02
N ILE A 307 2.73 21.37 30.44
CA ILE A 307 4.01 20.72 30.68
C ILE A 307 4.73 20.61 29.33
N TYR A 308 5.78 21.41 29.13
CA TYR A 308 6.58 21.42 27.92
C TYR A 308 7.83 20.55 28.08
N TRP A 309 8.06 19.68 27.12
CA TRP A 309 9.24 18.85 27.00
C TRP A 309 10.22 19.47 26.01
N LYS A 310 11.42 19.83 26.49
CA LYS A 310 12.47 20.45 25.69
C LYS A 310 13.42 19.41 25.10
N GLU A 311 14.16 19.80 24.06
CA GLU A 311 15.06 18.87 23.34
C GLU A 311 16.21 18.36 24.20
N ASP A 312 16.60 19.09 25.24
CA ASP A 312 17.60 18.67 26.22
C ASP A 312 17.03 17.69 27.27
N GLY A 313 15.74 17.35 27.16
CA GLY A 313 15.02 16.47 28.08
C GLY A 313 14.49 17.18 29.32
N SER A 314 14.74 18.48 29.50
CA SER A 314 14.16 19.25 30.59
C SER A 314 12.65 19.44 30.40
N VAL A 315 11.97 19.64 31.51
CA VAL A 315 10.52 19.84 31.56
C VAL A 315 10.25 21.21 32.17
N ILE A 316 9.42 22.00 31.49
CA ILE A 316 8.97 23.32 31.96
C ILE A 316 7.47 23.25 32.22
N GLU A 317 7.08 23.56 33.44
CA GLU A 317 5.67 23.62 33.83
C GLU A 317 5.20 25.07 33.91
N THR A 318 3.97 25.32 33.46
CA THR A 318 3.30 26.62 33.59
C THR A 318 1.82 26.42 33.85
N GLU A 319 1.22 27.32 34.61
CA GLU A 319 -0.24 27.37 34.84
C GLU A 319 -0.93 28.39 33.91
N GLN A 320 -0.17 28.98 32.97
CA GLN A 320 -0.72 29.91 31.99
C GLN A 320 -1.54 29.17 30.93
N ASP A 321 -2.62 29.81 30.49
CA ASP A 321 -3.41 29.30 29.36
C ASP A 321 -2.53 29.17 28.12
N TYR A 322 -2.75 28.09 27.35
CA TYR A 322 -2.08 27.90 26.08
C TYR A 322 -2.74 28.81 25.07
N ASN A 323 -2.01 29.86 24.68
CA ASN A 323 -2.41 30.74 23.59
C ASN A 323 -1.62 30.35 22.36
N PHE A 324 -2.31 29.98 21.29
CA PHE A 324 -1.67 29.66 20.04
C PHE A 324 -1.02 30.92 19.45
N ASN A 325 0.30 30.88 19.27
CA ASN A 325 1.05 31.90 18.57
C ASN A 325 2.03 31.26 17.58
N SER A 326 2.64 32.07 16.72
CA SER A 326 3.62 31.58 15.75
C SER A 326 4.97 31.17 16.36
N ASP A 327 5.16 31.32 17.66
CA ASP A 327 6.45 31.09 18.33
C ASP A 327 6.47 29.74 19.06
N ASN A 328 5.30 29.24 19.47
CA ASN A 328 5.07 27.93 20.12
C ASN A 328 5.18 26.75 19.14
N TYR A 329 5.64 27.01 17.91
CA TYR A 329 5.66 26.03 16.85
C TYR A 329 6.56 24.85 17.19
N ASN A 330 7.77 25.07 17.73
CA ASN A 330 8.75 24.00 17.93
C ASN A 330 8.60 23.20 19.23
N ASP A 331 7.50 23.38 19.97
CA ASP A 331 7.35 22.77 21.28
C ASP A 331 6.79 21.34 21.21
N TRP A 332 7.21 20.55 22.19
CA TRP A 332 6.60 19.27 22.54
C TRP A 332 6.08 19.39 23.96
N GLY A 333 4.99 18.71 24.28
CA GLY A 333 4.41 18.84 25.60
C GLY A 333 3.02 18.24 25.72
N LEU A 334 2.37 18.64 26.80
CA LEU A 334 1.07 18.15 27.23
C LEU A 334 0.37 19.29 27.96
N ILE A 335 -0.91 19.48 27.66
CA ILE A 335 -1.76 20.47 28.32
C ILE A 335 -2.87 19.73 29.05
N GLU A 336 -3.01 19.98 30.36
CA GLU A 336 -4.16 19.55 31.16
C GLU A 336 -5.30 20.55 31.02
N VAL A 337 -6.43 20.10 30.50
CA VAL A 337 -7.58 20.96 30.17
C VAL A 337 -8.30 21.39 31.46
N LYS A 338 -8.54 22.70 31.58
CA LYS A 338 -9.36 23.25 32.67
C LYS A 338 -10.83 23.00 32.40
N LYS A 339 -11.51 22.38 33.36
CA LYS A 339 -12.95 22.06 33.30
C LYS A 339 -13.81 23.16 33.90
#